data_AF-A0A9E6JL84-F1
#
_entry.id   AF-A0A9E6JL84-F1
#
_cell.length_a   1.000
_cell.length_b   1.000
_cell.length_c   1.000
_cell.angle_alpha   90.00
_cell.angle_beta   90.00
_cell.angle_gamma   90.00
#
_symmetry.space_group_name_H-M   'P 1'
#
loop_
_entity.id
_entity.type
_entity.pdbx_description
1 polymer ?
#
loop_
_entity_poly.entity_id
_entity_poly.type
_entity_poly.pdbx_seq_one_letter_code
_entity_poly.pdbx_strand_id
1 'polypeptide(L)' 'MKWRLQTPVGRKISAKRKTTVEPVFGIIKTAMGFRQFLLRGLQEWTLVCMAWNMKRLHGLKLSRA' A
#
# COMPACT_ATOMS: atom_id res chain seq x y z
N MET A 1 14.88 9.11 -9.44
CA MET A 1 14.56 7.67 -9.63
C MET A 1 14.96 7.11 -11.01
N LYS A 2 15.12 7.92 -12.07
CA LYS A 2 15.44 7.45 -13.44
C LYS A 2 16.60 6.44 -13.50
N TRP A 3 17.74 6.72 -12.86
CA TRP A 3 18.91 5.83 -12.91
C TRP A 3 18.64 4.43 -12.32
N ARG A 4 17.88 4.34 -11.21
CA ARG A 4 17.56 3.05 -10.57
C ARG A 4 16.62 2.21 -11.43
N LEU A 5 15.78 2.84 -12.26
CA LEU A 5 14.85 2.15 -13.15
C LEU A 5 15.50 1.65 -14.44
N GLN A 6 16.73 2.10 -14.75
CA GLN A 6 17.47 1.67 -15.94
C GLN A 6 18.19 0.33 -15.71
N THR A 7 18.51 -0.01 -14.45
CA THR A 7 19.17 -1.29 -14.13
C THR A 7 18.17 -2.46 -14.20
N PRO A 8 18.61 -3.67 -14.63
CA PRO A 8 17.76 -4.86 -14.60
C PRO A 8 17.19 -5.16 -13.20
N VAL A 9 18.01 -4.96 -12.17
CA VAL A 9 17.63 -5.15 -10.76
C VAL A 9 16.51 -4.21 -10.36
N GLY A 10 16.63 -2.91 -10.68
CA GLY A 10 15.61 -1.94 -10.32
C GLY A 10 14.31 -2.11 -11.10
N ARG A 11 14.37 -2.57 -12.36
CA ARG A 11 13.17 -2.98 -13.12
C ARG A 11 12.44 -4.13 -12.45
N LYS A 12 13.16 -5.17 -12.02
CA LYS A 12 12.57 -6.33 -11.31
C LYS A 12 11.89 -5.91 -9.99
N ILE A 13 12.54 -5.05 -9.22
CA ILE A 13 11.96 -4.52 -7.97
C ILE A 13 10.71 -3.66 -8.25
N SER A 14 10.76 -2.79 -9.26
CA SER A 14 9.60 -1.96 -9.62
C SER A 14 8.42 -2.78 -10.11
N ALA A 15 8.67 -3.83 -10.90
CA ALA A 15 7.65 -4.78 -11.33
C ALA A 15 6.99 -5.48 -10.13
N LYS A 16 7.78 -5.92 -9.15
CA LYS A 16 7.25 -6.52 -7.92
C LYS A 16 6.43 -5.52 -7.10
N ARG A 17 6.84 -4.25 -7.03
CA ARG A 17 6.11 -3.22 -6.27
C ARG A 17 4.76 -2.86 -6.89
N LYS A 18 4.68 -2.83 -8.23
CA LYS A 18 3.44 -2.57 -8.98
C LYS A 18 2.28 -3.47 -8.57
N THR A 19 2.56 -4.74 -8.26
CA THR A 19 1.52 -5.71 -7.89
C THR A 19 1.33 -5.84 -6.38
N THR A 20 2.24 -5.32 -5.56
CA THR A 20 2.22 -5.54 -4.11
C THR A 20 1.93 -4.26 -3.34
N VAL A 21 2.88 -3.34 -3.28
CA VAL A 21 2.82 -2.18 -2.38
C VAL A 21 2.20 -0.95 -3.03
N GLU A 22 2.42 -0.73 -4.33
CA GLU A 22 1.88 0.44 -5.05
C GLU A 22 0.33 0.49 -5.02
N PRO A 23 -0.40 -0.64 -5.22
CA PRO A 23 -1.85 -0.64 -5.10
C PRO A 23 -2.32 -0.32 -3.69
N VAL A 24 -1.64 -0.85 -2.67
CA VAL A 24 -1.96 -0.59 -1.25
C VAL A 24 -1.84 0.90 -0.95
N PHE A 25 -0.74 1.55 -1.37
CA PHE A 25 -0.59 3.00 -1.21
C PHE A 25 -1.65 3.79 -1.98
N GLY A 26 -2.01 3.36 -3.19
CA GLY A 26 -3.08 3.97 -3.98
C GLY A 26 -4.43 3.93 -3.24
N ILE A 27 -4.80 2.77 -2.71
CA ILE A 27 -6.04 2.55 -1.97
C ILE A 27 -6.08 3.39 -0.68
N ILE A 28 -4.99 3.41 0.08
CA ILE A 28 -4.88 4.24 1.29
C ILE A 28 -5.12 5.72 0.97
N LYS A 29 -4.53 6.22 -0.12
CA LYS A 29 -4.65 7.65 -0.50
C LYS A 29 -5.99 8.04 -1.13
N THR A 30 -6.61 7.14 -1.88
CA THR A 30 -7.81 7.45 -2.68
C THR A 30 -9.07 6.91 -2.04
N ALA A 31 -9.11 5.61 -1.73
CA ALA A 31 -10.29 4.93 -1.22
C ALA A 31 -10.43 4.99 0.31
N MET A 32 -9.34 5.27 1.05
CA MET A 32 -9.39 5.54 2.50
C MET A 32 -9.22 7.04 2.83
N GLY A 33 -8.89 7.88 1.83
CA GLY A 33 -8.76 9.33 2.01
C GLY A 33 -7.55 9.79 2.84
N PHE A 34 -6.63 8.90 3.21
CA PHE A 34 -5.47 9.25 4.04
C PHE A 34 -4.38 9.92 3.20
N ARG A 35 -4.29 11.25 3.27
CA ARG A 35 -3.34 12.07 2.47
C ARG A 35 -2.30 12.84 3.27
N GLN A 36 -2.52 13.03 4.56
CA GLN A 36 -1.63 13.79 5.45
C GLN A 36 -1.47 13.06 6.77
N PHE A 37 -0.27 13.18 7.35
CA PHE A 37 0.02 12.69 8.71
C PHE A 37 -0.20 13.81 9.72
N LEU A 38 -0.66 13.44 10.91
CA LEU A 38 -0.84 14.31 12.08
C LEU A 38 0.41 14.35 12.97
N LEU A 39 1.60 14.12 12.41
CA LEU A 39 2.91 14.14 13.10
C LEU A 39 3.10 13.06 14.18
N ARG A 40 2.26 12.03 14.23
CA ARG A 40 2.38 10.92 15.19
C ARG A 40 3.33 9.79 14.74
N GLY A 41 3.97 9.97 13.58
CA GLY A 41 5.01 9.08 13.07
C GLY A 41 4.55 7.63 12.84
N LEU A 42 5.36 6.66 13.28
CA LEU A 42 5.13 5.23 13.05
C LEU A 42 3.82 4.70 13.68
N GLN A 43 3.37 5.30 14.78
CA GLN A 43 2.12 4.88 15.44
C GLN A 43 0.91 5.15 14.55
N GLU A 44 0.85 6.33 13.92
CA GLU A 44 -0.21 6.67 12.96
C GLU A 44 -0.16 5.79 11.72
N TRP A 45 1.04 5.48 11.21
CA TRP A 45 1.17 4.55 10.10
C TRP A 45 0.66 3.14 10.44
N THR A 46 0.91 2.68 11.67
CA THR A 46 0.43 1.37 12.17
C THR A 46 -1.10 1.33 12.19
N LEU A 47 -1.75 2.41 12.63
CA LEU A 47 -3.21 2.53 12.64
C LEU A 47 -3.80 2.50 11.22
N VAL A 48 -3.20 3.23 10.28
CA VAL A 48 -3.61 3.23 8.87
C VAL A 48 -3.46 1.83 8.26
N CYS A 49 -2.35 1.14 8.53
CA CYS A 49 -2.15 -0.24 8.09
C CYS A 49 -3.18 -1.19 8.68
N MET A 50 -3.52 -1.04 9.97
CA MET A 50 -4.54 -1.84 10.63
C MET A 50 -5.92 -1.64 10.00
N ALA A 51 -6.31 -0.39 9.75
CA ALA A 51 -7.58 -0.07 9.07
C ALA A 51 -7.63 -0.65 7.66
N TRP A 52 -6.52 -0.59 6.90
CA TRP A 52 -6.43 -1.23 5.59
C TRP A 52 -6.58 -2.76 5.68
N ASN A 53 -5.87 -3.40 6.61
CA ASN A 53 -5.95 -4.85 6.81
C ASN A 53 -7.36 -5.29 7.19
N MET A 54 -8.05 -4.55 8.06
CA MET A 54 -9.46 -4.82 8.40
C MET A 54 -10.38 -4.71 7.19
N LYS A 55 -10.25 -3.65 6.38
CA LYS A 55 -11.02 -3.47 5.14
C LYS A 55 -10.80 -4.63 4.16
N ARG A 56 -9.55 -5.07 4.00
CA ARG A 56 -9.19 -6.22 3.16
C ARG A 56 -9.79 -7.51 3.68
N LEU A 57 -9.69 -7.79 4.99
CA LEU A 57 -10.28 -8.98 5.61
C LEU A 57 -11.80 -8.99 5.47
N HIS A 58 -12.46 -7.84 5.62
CA HIS A 58 -13.90 -7.72 5.40
C HIS A 58 -14.29 -8.05 3.94
N GLY A 59 -13.57 -7.48 2.95
CA GLY A 59 -13.81 -7.81 1.54
C GLY A 59 -13.56 -9.27 1.18
N LEU A 60 -12.65 -9.94 1.88
CA LEU A 60 -12.37 -11.36 1.71
C LEU A 60 -13.47 -12.28 2.29
N LYS A 61 -14.39 -11.76 3.13
CA LYS A 61 -15.48 -12.56 3.73
C LYS A 61 -16.62 -12.91 2.75
N LEU A 62 -16.50 -12.62 1.46
CA LEU A 62 -17.51 -12.94 0.44
C LEU A 62 -17.04 -13.97 -0.61
N SER A 63 -16.14 -14.88 -0.22
CA SER A 63 -15.83 -16.09 -0.97
C SER A 63 -15.79 -17.27 0.00
N ARG A 64 -16.95 -17.58 0.59
CA ARG A 64 -17.20 -18.92 1.12
C ARG A 64 -17.98 -19.66 0.04
N ALA A 65 -17.31 -20.64 -0.57
CA ALA A 65 -17.97 -21.72 -1.28
C ALA A 65 -18.92 -22.47 -0.32
#